data_AF-A0A970ZDB6-F1
#
_entry.id   AF-A0A970ZDB6-F1
#
_cell.length_a   1.000
_cell.length_b   1.000
_cell.length_c   1.000
_cell.angle_alpha   90.00
_cell.angle_beta   90.00
_cell.angle_gamma   90.00
#
_symmetry.space_group_name_H-M   'P 1'
#
loop_
_entity.id
_entity.type
_entity.pdbx_description
1 polymer ?
#
loop_
_entity_poly.entity_id
_entity_poly.type
_entity_poly.pdbx_seq_one_letter_code
_entity_poly.pdbx_strand_id
1 'polypeptide(L)'
;MLNKLFEQFDRLIFLDVETSGLNPKHDEIIELGAVSVCQNEGVPFTDKKISMLVRLSEGKRLSPEITELTGITQSELDEKGVSKSEICSALIDLFDNGHPLVVAYNAQFDLCFLYYLLDSFGKAKVLKNIKMLDALTVYKDRRDYPHRLENAVAEYALETKSTHRAIDDAVATYALLCAMEKECSDLEHYINLFGYNPKYGVSGPKISSVTYVPQKYNRERKLYDL
;
A
#
# COMPACT_ATOMS: atom_id res chain seq x y z
N MET A 1 -12.83 -1.51 -15.42
CA MET A 1 -11.77 -0.50 -15.62
C MET A 1 -11.98 0.58 -14.58
N LEU A 2 -10.92 1.18 -14.04
CA LEU A 2 -10.96 2.11 -12.90
C LEU A 2 -11.42 3.53 -13.28
N ASN A 3 -12.33 3.67 -14.26
CA ASN A 3 -12.66 4.94 -14.90
C ASN A 3 -13.18 5.99 -13.91
N LYS A 4 -14.06 5.61 -12.98
CA LYS A 4 -14.60 6.52 -11.96
C LYS A 4 -13.53 7.11 -11.04
N LEU A 5 -12.44 6.37 -10.80
CA LEU A 5 -11.31 6.90 -10.05
C LEU A 5 -10.51 7.88 -10.91
N PHE A 6 -10.28 7.56 -12.19
CA PHE A 6 -9.60 8.46 -13.13
C PHE A 6 -10.39 9.73 -13.48
N GLU A 7 -11.70 9.77 -13.25
CA GLU A 7 -12.50 11.01 -13.31
C GLU A 7 -12.14 12.01 -12.19
N GLN A 8 -11.54 11.53 -11.09
CA GLN A 8 -11.20 12.33 -9.90
C GLN A 8 -9.68 12.51 -9.70
N PHE A 9 -8.88 11.57 -10.22
CA PHE A 9 -7.44 11.50 -9.98
C PHE A 9 -6.67 11.36 -11.29
N ASP A 10 -5.59 12.12 -11.41
CA ASP A 10 -4.74 12.10 -12.61
C ASP A 10 -3.95 10.79 -12.74
N ARG A 11 -3.70 10.14 -11.59
CA ARG A 11 -2.94 8.89 -11.49
C ARG A 11 -3.34 8.10 -10.24
N LEU A 12 -3.20 6.79 -10.33
CA LEU A 12 -3.35 5.86 -9.20
C LEU A 12 -1.99 5.28 -8.86
N ILE A 13 -1.57 5.41 -7.61
CA ILE A 13 -0.27 4.94 -7.12
C ILE A 13 -0.51 3.73 -6.23
N PHE A 14 -0.16 2.55 -6.72
CA PHE A 14 -0.17 1.33 -5.95
C PHE A 14 1.18 1.19 -5.25
N LEU A 15 1.19 1.06 -3.93
CA LEU A 15 2.41 0.94 -3.15
C LEU A 15 2.35 -0.23 -2.18
N ASP A 16 3.54 -0.70 -1.84
CA ASP A 16 3.78 -1.69 -0.80
C ASP A 16 5.18 -1.42 -0.21
N VAL A 17 5.35 -1.68 1.09
CA VAL A 17 6.67 -1.66 1.74
C VAL A 17 6.93 -2.96 2.50
N GLU A 18 8.13 -3.50 2.30
CA GLU A 18 8.67 -4.50 3.21
C GLU A 18 9.48 -3.81 4.31
N THR A 19 9.43 -4.34 5.52
CA THR A 19 9.97 -3.67 6.71
C THR A 19 10.75 -4.64 7.60
N SER A 20 11.66 -4.09 8.41
CA SER A 20 12.45 -4.88 9.37
C SER A 20 11.67 -5.33 10.61
N GLY A 21 10.38 -5.00 10.69
CA GLY A 21 9.51 -5.22 11.85
C GLY A 21 8.21 -4.44 11.75
N LEU A 22 7.37 -4.46 12.79
CA LEU A 22 5.99 -3.95 12.71
C LEU A 22 5.80 -2.52 13.24
N ASN A 23 6.82 -1.93 13.88
CA ASN A 23 6.72 -0.63 14.53
C ASN A 23 7.40 0.47 13.70
N PRO A 24 6.65 1.35 13.02
CA PRO A 24 7.23 2.34 12.11
C PRO A 24 8.06 3.43 12.80
N LYS A 25 8.05 3.51 14.14
CA LYS A 25 8.94 4.42 14.91
C LYS A 25 10.33 3.83 15.17
N HIS A 26 10.47 2.51 15.11
CA HIS A 26 11.67 1.80 15.53
C HIS A 26 12.26 0.92 14.43
N ASP A 27 11.38 0.31 13.63
CA ASP A 27 11.69 -0.52 12.48
C ASP A 27 11.82 0.34 11.22
N GLU A 28 12.45 -0.23 10.19
CA GLU A 28 12.81 0.49 8.97
C GLU A 28 12.23 -0.18 7.74
N ILE A 29 11.90 0.61 6.73
CA ILE A 29 11.60 0.11 5.39
C ILE A 29 12.88 -0.56 4.85
N ILE A 30 12.74 -1.75 4.28
CA ILE A 30 13.81 -2.53 3.64
C ILE A 30 13.57 -2.75 2.15
N GLU A 31 12.32 -2.59 1.69
CA GLU A 31 11.98 -2.50 0.26
C GLU A 31 10.82 -1.53 0.05
N LEU A 32 10.88 -0.73 -1.01
CA LEU A 32 9.76 0.06 -1.52
C LEU A 32 9.39 -0.44 -2.92
N GLY A 33 8.13 -0.84 -3.08
CA GLY A 33 7.50 -1.15 -4.35
C GLY A 33 6.42 -0.12 -4.66
N ALA A 34 6.42 0.41 -5.89
CA ALA A 34 5.29 1.22 -6.34
C ALA A 34 5.06 1.12 -7.85
N VAL A 35 3.80 1.25 -8.25
CA VAL A 35 3.38 1.36 -9.66
C VAL A 35 2.43 2.55 -9.78
N SER A 36 2.81 3.51 -10.62
CA SER A 36 1.96 4.64 -11.01
C SER A 36 1.23 4.28 -12.30
N VAL A 37 -0.10 4.31 -12.26
CA VAL A 37 -0.99 4.04 -13.39
C VAL A 37 -1.71 5.33 -13.77
N CYS A 38 -1.63 5.71 -15.03
CA CYS A 38 -2.35 6.83 -15.62
C CYS A 38 -3.39 6.31 -16.62
N GLN A 39 -4.29 7.18 -17.08
CA GLN A 39 -5.25 6.84 -18.12
C GLN A 39 -5.14 7.82 -19.29
N ASN A 40 -5.15 7.28 -20.51
CA ASN A 40 -5.30 8.07 -21.73
C ASN A 40 -6.44 7.50 -22.56
N GLU A 41 -7.39 8.33 -22.97
CA GLU A 41 -8.57 7.93 -23.77
C GLU A 41 -9.32 6.71 -23.20
N GLY A 42 -9.43 6.62 -21.87
CA GLY A 42 -10.09 5.50 -21.20
C GLY A 42 -9.23 4.23 -21.05
N VAL A 43 -8.02 4.21 -21.61
CA VAL A 43 -7.09 3.07 -21.53
C VAL A 43 -6.04 3.32 -20.43
N PRO A 44 -5.99 2.48 -19.38
CA PRO A 44 -4.96 2.61 -18.35
C PRO A 44 -3.59 2.13 -18.87
N PHE A 45 -2.52 2.82 -18.49
CA PHE A 45 -1.14 2.42 -18.75
C PHE A 45 -0.25 2.69 -17.54
N THR A 46 0.81 1.89 -17.39
CA THR A 46 1.81 2.11 -16.34
C THR A 46 2.77 3.23 -16.77
N ASP A 47 2.75 4.33 -16.03
CA ASP A 47 3.61 5.50 -16.24
C ASP A 47 4.99 5.32 -15.60
N LYS A 48 5.01 4.78 -14.36
CA LYS A 48 6.24 4.60 -13.58
C LYS A 48 6.19 3.34 -12.73
N LYS A 49 7.34 2.70 -12.52
CA LYS A 49 7.55 1.65 -11.53
C LYS A 49 8.73 1.99 -10.64
N ILE A 50 8.63 1.68 -9.35
CA ILE A 50 9.69 1.83 -8.35
C ILE A 50 9.88 0.47 -7.68
N SER A 51 11.12 0.00 -7.63
CA SER A 51 11.53 -1.18 -6.86
C SER A 51 12.90 -0.88 -6.29
N MET A 52 12.95 -0.63 -4.99
CA MET A 52 14.15 -0.14 -4.31
C MET A 52 14.34 -0.91 -3.00
N LEU A 53 15.46 -1.62 -2.89
CA LEU A 53 15.93 -2.12 -1.59
C LEU A 53 16.49 -0.94 -0.78
N VAL A 54 16.37 -1.01 0.54
CA VAL A 54 16.78 0.07 1.45
C VAL A 54 17.78 -0.44 2.45
N ARG A 55 18.92 0.24 2.53
CA ARG A 55 19.94 -0.10 3.52
C ARG A 55 19.46 0.26 4.92
N LEU A 56 19.58 -0.70 5.83
CA LEU A 56 19.35 -0.49 7.25
C LEU A 56 20.35 0.50 7.85
N SER A 57 19.94 1.19 8.92
CA SER A 57 20.86 2.04 9.69
C SER A 57 22.03 1.24 10.24
N GLU A 58 23.17 1.90 10.44
CA GLU A 58 24.36 1.28 11.02
C GLU A 58 24.04 0.59 12.35
N GLY A 59 24.54 -0.63 12.53
CA GLY A 59 24.29 -1.46 13.71
C GLY A 59 22.96 -2.24 13.70
N LYS A 60 22.03 -1.97 12.78
CA LYS A 60 20.80 -2.77 12.62
C LYS A 60 21.01 -3.96 11.68
N ARG A 61 20.27 -5.04 11.93
CA ARG A 61 20.29 -6.27 11.15
C ARG A 61 18.89 -6.82 10.96
N LEU A 62 18.65 -7.46 9.83
CA LEU A 62 17.45 -8.25 9.60
C LEU A 62 17.41 -9.45 10.56
N SER A 63 16.23 -9.74 11.08
CA SER A 63 16.01 -10.99 11.79
C SER A 63 15.84 -12.14 10.79
N PRO A 64 16.11 -13.39 11.21
CA PRO A 64 15.83 -14.57 10.38
C PRO A 64 14.37 -14.65 9.94
N GLU A 65 13.43 -14.27 10.80
CA GLU A 65 11.99 -14.30 10.51
C GLU A 65 11.60 -13.33 9.39
N ILE A 66 12.16 -12.12 9.36
CA ILE A 66 11.92 -11.17 8.27
C ILE A 66 12.57 -11.66 6.97
N THR A 67 13.76 -12.26 7.06
CA THR A 67 14.43 -12.87 5.90
C THR A 67 13.61 -14.01 5.31
N GLU A 68 13.03 -14.87 6.16
CA GLU A 68 12.17 -15.98 5.74
C GLU A 68 10.87 -15.49 5.12
N LEU A 69 10.27 -14.45 5.69
CA LEU A 69 9.01 -13.88 5.21
C LEU A 69 9.14 -13.19 3.85
N THR A 70 10.17 -12.35 3.69
CA THR A 70 10.33 -11.46 2.53
C THR A 70 11.27 -12.02 1.46
N GLY A 71 12.10 -13.01 1.82
CA GLY A 71 13.20 -13.50 1.00
C GLY A 71 14.37 -12.52 0.87
N ILE A 72 14.29 -11.32 1.47
CA ILE A 72 15.34 -10.30 1.40
C ILE A 72 16.45 -10.62 2.41
N THR A 73 17.68 -10.71 1.93
CA THR A 73 18.84 -11.00 2.79
C THR A 73 19.58 -9.74 3.24
N GLN A 74 20.30 -9.84 4.36
CA GLN A 74 21.16 -8.75 4.83
C GLN A 74 22.21 -8.34 3.78
N SER A 75 22.81 -9.31 3.07
CA SER A 75 23.80 -9.04 2.03
C SER A 75 23.21 -8.21 0.90
N GLU A 76 21.98 -8.50 0.49
CA GLU A 76 21.31 -7.72 -0.56
C GLU A 76 21.03 -6.28 -0.13
N LEU A 77 20.63 -6.05 1.12
CA LEU A 77 20.46 -4.69 1.65
C LEU A 77 21.79 -3.92 1.73
N ASP A 78 22.87 -4.60 2.11
CA ASP A 78 24.18 -3.97 2.23
C ASP A 78 24.75 -3.60 0.84
N GLU A 79 24.64 -4.52 -0.13
CA GLU A 79 25.19 -4.39 -1.48
C GLU A 79 24.36 -3.51 -2.41
N LYS A 80 23.03 -3.65 -2.37
CA LYS A 80 22.11 -3.04 -3.36
C LYS A 80 21.17 -1.99 -2.74
N GLY A 81 21.06 -1.97 -1.41
CA GLY A 81 20.17 -1.05 -0.71
C GLY A 81 20.58 0.40 -0.90
N VAL A 82 19.63 1.23 -1.28
CA VAL A 82 19.80 2.69 -1.35
C VAL A 82 19.72 3.31 0.04
N SER A 83 20.12 4.58 0.14
CA SER A 83 19.95 5.34 1.37
C SER A 83 18.48 5.73 1.61
N LYS A 84 18.14 5.99 2.87
CA LYS A 84 16.84 6.55 3.28
C LYS A 84 16.53 7.89 2.58
N SER A 85 17.55 8.69 2.30
CA SER A 85 17.39 9.96 1.59
C SER A 85 16.96 9.74 0.14
N GLU A 86 17.46 8.71 -0.53
CA GLU A 86 17.07 8.37 -1.90
C GLU A 86 15.61 7.90 -1.97
N ILE A 87 15.19 7.04 -1.02
CA ILE A 87 13.77 6.66 -0.88
C ILE A 87 12.91 7.89 -0.63
N CYS A 88 13.33 8.78 0.27
CA CYS A 88 12.60 10.03 0.56
C CYS A 88 12.42 10.87 -0.71
N SER A 89 13.45 11.05 -1.52
CA SER A 89 13.35 11.75 -2.81
C SER A 89 12.42 11.03 -3.78
N ALA A 90 12.53 9.70 -3.90
CA ALA A 90 11.67 8.92 -4.77
C ALA A 90 10.18 9.02 -4.40
N LEU A 91 9.85 9.03 -3.09
CA LEU A 91 8.49 9.22 -2.59
C LEU A 91 7.98 10.63 -2.83
N ILE A 92 8.83 11.65 -2.66
CA ILE A 92 8.46 13.03 -3.00
C ILE A 92 8.12 13.10 -4.47
N ASP A 93 8.99 12.64 -5.36
CA ASP A 93 8.74 12.65 -6.81
C ASP A 93 7.52 11.81 -7.22
N LEU A 94 7.19 10.77 -6.45
CA LEU A 94 6.04 9.91 -6.70
C LEU A 94 4.72 10.59 -6.35
N PHE A 95 4.68 11.35 -5.26
CA PHE A 95 3.48 12.03 -4.78
C PHE A 95 3.34 13.47 -5.29
N ASP A 96 4.45 14.08 -5.71
CA ASP A 96 4.47 15.43 -6.26
C ASP A 96 3.94 15.44 -7.71
N ASN A 97 3.51 16.60 -8.17
CA ASN A 97 3.00 16.84 -9.53
C ASN A 97 1.70 16.10 -9.90
N GLY A 98 0.58 16.51 -9.30
CA GLY A 98 -0.77 16.15 -9.74
C GLY A 98 -1.71 15.88 -8.57
N HIS A 99 -2.81 15.20 -8.86
CA HIS A 99 -3.78 14.75 -7.86
C HIS A 99 -3.84 13.21 -7.82
N PRO A 100 -2.91 12.54 -7.10
CA PRO A 100 -2.89 11.08 -7.04
C PRO A 100 -3.88 10.52 -6.02
N LEU A 101 -4.39 9.31 -6.31
CA LEU A 101 -4.93 8.40 -5.30
C LEU A 101 -3.87 7.36 -4.94
N VAL A 102 -3.54 7.25 -3.66
CA VAL A 102 -2.65 6.21 -3.15
C VAL A 102 -3.45 4.98 -2.76
N VAL A 103 -3.02 3.81 -3.23
CA VAL A 103 -3.65 2.52 -2.97
C VAL A 103 -2.60 1.56 -2.41
N ALA A 104 -2.96 0.84 -1.35
CA ALA A 104 -2.15 -0.26 -0.81
C ALA A 104 -3.08 -1.33 -0.22
N TYR A 105 -2.57 -2.54 -0.02
CA TYR A 105 -3.31 -3.61 0.65
C TYR A 105 -2.95 -3.58 2.14
N ASN A 106 -3.90 -3.23 3.01
CA ASN A 106 -3.64 -2.84 4.40
C ASN A 106 -2.90 -1.48 4.51
N ALA A 107 -3.37 -0.49 3.74
CA ALA A 107 -2.68 0.79 3.51
C ALA A 107 -2.23 1.55 4.78
N GLN A 108 -2.95 1.38 5.90
CA GLN A 108 -2.58 1.95 7.19
C GLN A 108 -1.13 1.63 7.59
N PHE A 109 -0.68 0.40 7.31
CA PHE A 109 0.66 -0.06 7.66
C PHE A 109 1.73 0.70 6.88
N ASP A 110 1.66 0.65 5.55
CA ASP A 110 2.62 1.29 4.65
C ASP A 110 2.69 2.78 4.90
N LEU A 111 1.53 3.44 4.97
CA LEU A 111 1.43 4.88 5.14
C LEU A 111 2.03 5.36 6.46
N CYS A 112 1.96 4.56 7.53
CA CYS A 112 2.65 4.89 8.78
C CYS A 112 4.18 4.82 8.63
N PHE A 113 4.71 3.80 7.96
CA PHE A 113 6.14 3.68 7.68
C PHE A 113 6.64 4.84 6.80
N LEU A 114 5.90 5.16 5.74
CA LEU A 114 6.22 6.31 4.87
C LEU A 114 6.19 7.63 5.65
N TYR A 115 5.19 7.83 6.53
CA TYR A 115 5.11 9.03 7.36
C TYR A 115 6.35 9.21 8.23
N TYR A 116 6.74 8.18 9.01
CA TYR A 116 7.88 8.29 9.91
C TYR A 116 9.21 8.46 9.17
N LEU A 117 9.37 7.78 8.02
CA LEU A 117 10.52 8.01 7.15
C LEU A 117 10.56 9.47 6.69
N LEU A 118 9.49 9.99 6.10
CA LEU A 118 9.43 11.35 5.57
C LEU A 118 9.56 12.41 6.68
N ASP A 119 8.98 12.17 7.85
CA ASP A 119 9.06 13.08 9.01
C ASP A 119 10.50 13.20 9.53
N SER A 120 11.28 12.10 9.50
CA SER A 120 12.70 12.13 9.87
C SER A 120 13.56 13.05 8.99
N PHE A 121 13.08 13.36 7.77
CA PHE A 121 13.71 14.34 6.85
C PHE A 121 12.97 15.70 6.83
N GLY A 122 11.94 15.90 7.66
CA GLY A 122 11.11 17.11 7.66
C GLY A 122 10.21 17.24 6.42
N LYS A 123 9.89 16.12 5.76
CA LYS A 123 9.17 16.04 4.48
C LYS A 123 7.77 15.45 4.57
N ALA A 124 7.27 15.12 5.76
CA ALA A 124 5.94 14.54 5.96
C ALA A 124 4.78 15.34 5.35
N LYS A 125 4.98 16.64 5.09
CA LYS A 125 4.01 17.51 4.40
C LYS A 125 3.62 17.01 3.02
N VAL A 126 4.44 16.21 2.34
CA VAL A 126 4.09 15.63 1.03
C VAL A 126 2.86 14.71 1.13
N LEU A 127 2.65 14.05 2.27
CA LEU A 127 1.48 13.20 2.50
C LEU A 127 0.21 14.00 2.82
N LYS A 128 0.32 15.32 3.02
CA LYS A 128 -0.82 16.15 3.39
C LYS A 128 -1.80 16.22 2.21
N ASN A 129 -3.08 15.98 2.49
CA ASN A 129 -4.17 16.02 1.52
C ASN A 129 -4.14 14.91 0.44
N ILE A 130 -3.20 13.96 0.50
CA ILE A 130 -3.26 12.79 -0.36
C ILE A 130 -4.53 11.98 -0.04
N LYS A 131 -5.23 11.56 -1.09
CA LYS A 131 -6.34 10.62 -0.98
C LYS A 131 -5.80 9.19 -0.99
N MET A 132 -6.45 8.34 -0.22
CA MET A 132 -5.97 6.99 0.06
C MET A 132 -7.12 5.99 -0.09
N LEU A 133 -6.83 4.80 -0.58
CA LEU A 133 -7.77 3.69 -0.64
C LEU A 133 -7.08 2.44 -0.12
N ASP A 134 -7.70 1.80 0.87
CA ASP A 134 -7.21 0.52 1.39
C ASP A 134 -7.90 -0.64 0.66
N ALA A 135 -7.14 -1.38 -0.15
CA ALA A 135 -7.67 -2.49 -0.92
C ALA A 135 -8.14 -3.66 -0.03
N LEU A 136 -7.58 -3.80 1.18
CA LEU A 136 -8.03 -4.79 2.16
C LEU A 136 -9.44 -4.47 2.65
N THR A 137 -9.72 -3.19 2.94
CA THR A 137 -11.05 -2.73 3.33
C THR A 137 -12.10 -3.11 2.29
N VAL A 138 -11.81 -2.86 1.00
CA VAL A 138 -12.71 -3.26 -0.11
C VAL A 138 -12.85 -4.79 -0.16
N TYR A 139 -11.73 -5.52 -0.10
CA TYR A 139 -11.73 -6.98 -0.21
C TYR A 139 -12.58 -7.64 0.88
N LYS A 140 -12.54 -7.11 2.10
CA LYS A 140 -13.34 -7.60 3.23
C LYS A 140 -14.84 -7.41 3.05
N ASP A 141 -15.28 -6.47 2.22
CA ASP A 141 -16.68 -6.35 1.82
C ASP A 141 -17.04 -7.26 0.65
N ARG A 142 -16.04 -7.76 -0.09
CA ARG A 142 -16.23 -8.71 -1.19
C ARG A 142 -16.15 -10.16 -0.75
N ARG A 143 -15.32 -10.49 0.24
CA ARG A 143 -15.06 -11.87 0.67
C ARG A 143 -14.91 -12.00 2.18
N ASP A 144 -15.36 -13.13 2.73
CA ASP A 144 -15.13 -13.49 4.11
C ASP A 144 -13.68 -13.99 4.31
N TYR A 145 -13.26 -14.20 5.55
CA TYR A 145 -11.90 -14.68 5.88
C TYR A 145 -11.52 -15.94 5.08
N PRO A 146 -10.27 -16.10 4.61
CA PRO A 146 -9.03 -15.36 4.92
C PRO A 146 -8.77 -14.08 4.10
N HIS A 147 -8.03 -13.13 4.70
CA HIS A 147 -7.85 -11.76 4.18
C HIS A 147 -6.39 -11.32 3.99
N ARG A 148 -5.47 -12.24 3.73
CA ARG A 148 -4.14 -11.85 3.20
C ARG A 148 -4.23 -11.63 1.69
N LEU A 149 -3.33 -10.81 1.13
CA LEU A 149 -3.29 -10.52 -0.30
C LEU A 149 -3.19 -11.80 -1.16
N GLU A 150 -2.37 -12.78 -0.76
CA GLU A 150 -2.30 -14.11 -1.39
C GLU A 150 -3.67 -14.80 -1.53
N ASN A 151 -4.55 -14.67 -0.53
CA ASN A 151 -5.89 -15.24 -0.57
C ASN A 151 -6.77 -14.48 -1.56
N ALA A 152 -6.67 -13.15 -1.59
CA ALA A 152 -7.43 -12.31 -2.51
C ALA A 152 -7.01 -12.56 -3.97
N VAL A 153 -5.71 -12.69 -4.22
CA VAL A 153 -5.14 -13.04 -5.53
C VAL A 153 -5.68 -14.40 -5.99
N ALA A 154 -5.68 -15.41 -5.12
CA ALA A 154 -6.20 -16.74 -5.43
C ALA A 154 -7.73 -16.73 -5.66
N GLU A 155 -8.48 -16.05 -4.80
CA GLU A 155 -9.95 -15.98 -4.83
C GLU A 155 -10.47 -15.29 -6.10
N TYR A 156 -9.75 -14.30 -6.61
CA TYR A 156 -10.05 -13.64 -7.89
C TYR A 156 -9.39 -14.32 -9.11
N ALA A 157 -8.67 -15.43 -8.91
CA ALA A 157 -7.94 -16.15 -9.95
C ALA A 157 -7.03 -15.24 -10.80
N LEU A 158 -6.31 -14.33 -10.14
CA LEU A 158 -5.42 -13.38 -10.83
C LEU A 158 -4.15 -14.08 -11.31
N GLU A 159 -3.63 -13.66 -12.45
CA GLU A 159 -2.37 -14.18 -13.01
C GLU A 159 -1.12 -13.67 -12.24
N THR A 160 -1.27 -12.55 -11.54
CA THR A 160 -0.23 -11.99 -10.67
C THR A 160 0.02 -12.86 -9.45
N LYS A 161 1.18 -12.72 -8.83
CA LYS A 161 1.53 -13.44 -7.58
C LYS A 161 1.77 -12.43 -6.47
N SER A 162 1.38 -12.81 -5.26
CA SER A 162 1.86 -12.17 -4.03
C SER A 162 3.05 -12.98 -3.54
N THR A 163 4.23 -12.36 -3.47
CA THR A 163 5.51 -13.04 -3.26
C THR A 163 6.28 -12.48 -2.06
N HIS A 164 5.70 -11.53 -1.31
CA HIS A 164 6.39 -10.75 -0.28
C HIS A 164 7.59 -9.98 -0.85
N ARG A 165 7.38 -9.46 -2.06
CA ARG A 165 8.27 -8.55 -2.76
C ARG A 165 7.45 -7.34 -3.10
N ALA A 166 7.87 -6.18 -2.63
CA ALA A 166 6.99 -5.01 -2.61
C ALA A 166 6.48 -4.61 -4.01
N ILE A 167 7.30 -4.76 -5.05
CA ILE A 167 6.85 -4.44 -6.42
C ILE A 167 5.83 -5.45 -6.96
N ASP A 168 5.97 -6.74 -6.63
CA ASP A 168 5.03 -7.78 -7.04
C ASP A 168 3.69 -7.57 -6.32
N ASP A 169 3.72 -7.26 -5.02
CA ASP A 169 2.53 -7.01 -4.21
C ASP A 169 1.81 -5.71 -4.60
N ALA A 170 2.54 -4.66 -4.99
CA ALA A 170 1.94 -3.46 -5.59
C ALA A 170 1.23 -3.77 -6.93
N VAL A 171 1.83 -4.60 -7.79
CA VAL A 171 1.21 -5.06 -9.05
C VAL A 171 0.00 -5.95 -8.80
N ALA A 172 0.09 -6.88 -7.83
CA ALA A 172 -1.02 -7.74 -7.44
C ALA A 172 -2.18 -6.92 -6.86
N THR A 173 -1.89 -5.90 -6.06
CA THR A 173 -2.90 -4.97 -5.53
C THR A 173 -3.59 -4.19 -6.65
N TYR A 174 -2.85 -3.74 -7.68
CA TYR A 174 -3.45 -3.13 -8.88
C TYR A 174 -4.40 -4.07 -9.61
N ALA A 175 -3.96 -5.31 -9.87
CA ALA A 175 -4.78 -6.32 -10.54
C ALA A 175 -6.04 -6.64 -9.72
N LEU A 176 -5.90 -6.77 -8.40
CA LEU A 176 -7.00 -7.03 -7.48
C LEU A 176 -8.01 -5.88 -7.48
N LEU A 177 -7.55 -4.63 -7.41
CA LEU A 177 -8.45 -3.47 -7.45
C LEU A 177 -9.24 -3.43 -8.77
N CYS A 178 -8.60 -3.73 -9.89
CA CYS A 178 -9.28 -3.84 -11.19
C CYS A 178 -10.36 -4.94 -11.20
N ALA A 179 -10.09 -6.09 -10.58
CA ALA A 179 -11.03 -7.19 -10.49
C ALA A 179 -12.22 -6.86 -9.57
N MET A 180 -11.96 -6.21 -8.43
CA MET A 180 -13.01 -5.76 -7.51
C MET A 180 -13.91 -4.69 -8.18
N GLU A 181 -13.34 -3.72 -8.90
CA GLU A 181 -14.11 -2.74 -9.67
C GLU A 181 -15.00 -3.40 -10.73
N LYS A 182 -14.50 -4.46 -11.39
CA LYS A 182 -15.27 -5.23 -12.37
C LYS A 182 -16.43 -5.99 -11.73
N GLU A 183 -16.25 -6.53 -10.52
CA GLU A 183 -17.30 -7.21 -9.77
C GLU A 183 -18.38 -6.24 -9.27
N CYS A 184 -17.99 -5.07 -8.78
CA CYS A 184 -18.92 -4.00 -8.39
C CYS A 184 -18.19 -2.66 -8.49
N SER A 185 -18.76 -1.72 -9.26
CA SER A 185 -18.15 -0.42 -9.55
C SER A 185 -18.56 0.60 -8.49
N ASP A 186 -17.89 0.51 -7.35
CA ASP A 186 -18.21 1.29 -6.14
C ASP A 186 -16.96 1.75 -5.35
N LEU A 187 -15.78 1.68 -5.97
CA LEU A 187 -14.51 1.99 -5.30
C LEU A 187 -14.40 3.43 -4.79
N GLU A 188 -15.08 4.38 -5.43
CA GLU A 188 -15.09 5.79 -5.02
C GLU A 188 -15.64 6.00 -3.60
N HIS A 189 -16.48 5.09 -3.11
CA HIS A 189 -17.04 5.15 -1.76
C HIS A 189 -16.04 4.71 -0.67
N TYR A 190 -14.93 4.08 -1.05
CA TYR A 190 -13.89 3.64 -0.11
C TYR A 190 -12.71 4.61 0.01
N ILE A 191 -12.73 5.73 -0.73
CA ILE A 191 -11.68 6.75 -0.63
C ILE A 191 -11.69 7.34 0.78
N ASN A 192 -10.54 7.30 1.43
CA ASN A 192 -10.31 7.71 2.81
C ASN A 192 -11.21 6.99 3.84
N LEU A 193 -11.67 5.78 3.54
CA LEU A 193 -12.46 4.95 4.44
C LEU A 193 -11.72 3.64 4.73
N PHE A 194 -11.19 3.50 5.95
CA PHE A 194 -10.43 2.32 6.36
C PHE A 194 -11.21 1.50 7.38
N GLY A 195 -11.38 0.22 7.07
CA GLY A 195 -11.89 -0.79 7.99
C GLY A 195 -10.81 -1.23 8.97
N TYR A 196 -11.16 -1.43 10.24
CA TYR A 196 -10.24 -2.03 11.22
C TYR A 196 -10.94 -3.15 12.01
N ASN A 197 -10.19 -4.16 12.43
CA ASN A 197 -10.76 -5.23 13.24
C ASN A 197 -11.01 -4.72 14.67
N PRO A 198 -12.26 -4.70 15.18
CA PRO A 198 -12.58 -4.15 16.51
C PRO A 198 -11.87 -4.87 17.66
N LYS A 199 -11.44 -6.12 17.47
CA LYS A 199 -10.66 -6.87 18.47
C LYS A 199 -9.27 -6.26 18.68
N TYR A 200 -8.64 -5.75 17.63
CA TYR A 200 -7.25 -5.26 17.64
C TYR A 200 -7.15 -3.73 17.59
N GLY A 201 -8.23 -3.05 17.19
CA GLY A 201 -8.22 -1.60 16.99
C GLY A 201 -7.54 -1.19 15.67
N VAL A 202 -7.25 0.11 15.56
CA VAL A 202 -6.49 0.66 14.42
C VAL A 202 -5.00 0.46 14.69
N SER A 203 -4.27 -0.10 13.72
CA SER A 203 -2.81 -0.24 13.81
C SER A 203 -2.13 1.11 13.69
N GLY A 204 -1.21 1.43 14.62
CA GLY A 204 -0.44 2.67 14.58
C GLY A 204 -1.27 3.95 14.79
N PRO A 205 -0.67 5.13 14.57
CA PRO A 205 -1.36 6.42 14.66
C PRO A 205 -2.44 6.57 13.59
N LYS A 206 -3.59 7.17 13.95
CA LYS A 206 -4.63 7.49 12.97
C LYS A 206 -4.16 8.57 12.00
N ILE A 207 -4.45 8.35 10.72
CA ILE A 207 -4.29 9.32 9.65
C ILE A 207 -5.49 10.27 9.70
N SER A 208 -5.26 11.56 9.89
CA SER A 208 -6.32 12.53 10.18
C SER A 208 -7.33 12.72 9.03
N SER A 209 -6.92 12.45 7.79
CA SER A 209 -7.77 12.52 6.61
C SER A 209 -8.63 11.27 6.37
N VAL A 210 -8.46 10.22 7.18
CA VAL A 210 -9.11 8.91 7.03
C VAL A 210 -10.20 8.72 8.08
N THR A 211 -11.37 8.28 7.61
CA THR A 211 -12.45 7.79 8.45
C THR A 211 -12.21 6.31 8.76
N TYR A 212 -12.22 5.95 10.05
CA TYR A 212 -12.00 4.57 10.49
C TYR A 212 -13.30 3.95 11.00
N VAL A 213 -13.69 2.81 10.44
CA VAL A 213 -14.93 2.09 10.80
C VAL A 213 -14.60 0.65 11.24
N PRO A 214 -15.21 0.14 12.33
CA PRO A 214 -15.06 -1.26 12.69
C PRO A 214 -15.54 -2.18 11.57
N GLN A 215 -14.68 -3.10 11.13
CA GLN A 215 -14.98 -4.09 10.09
C GLN A 215 -14.50 -5.47 10.55
N LYS A 216 -15.45 -6.37 10.82
CA LYS A 216 -15.16 -7.74 11.27
C LYS A 216 -14.64 -8.61 10.12
N TYR A 217 -14.31 -9.86 10.41
CA TYR A 217 -13.89 -10.83 9.41
C TYR A 217 -15.01 -11.35 8.52
N ASN A 218 -16.25 -11.35 9.02
CA ASN A 218 -17.41 -11.79 8.25
C ASN A 218 -18.16 -10.56 7.74
N ARG A 219 -18.61 -10.62 6.49
CA ARG A 219 -19.39 -9.58 5.86
C ARG A 219 -20.75 -9.45 6.55
N GLU A 220 -21.16 -8.20 6.77
CA GLU A 220 -22.50 -7.87 7.25
C GLU A 220 -23.19 -6.92 6.25
N ARG A 221 -22.61 -5.72 6.08
CA ARG A 221 -23.00 -4.71 5.09
C ARG A 221 -21.73 -4.08 4.54
N LYS A 222 -21.84 -3.36 3.42
CA LYS A 222 -20.71 -2.58 2.90
C LYS A 222 -20.33 -1.51 3.93
N LEU A 223 -19.04 -1.31 4.12
CA LEU A 223 -18.49 -0.46 5.17
C LEU A 223 -18.94 1.00 5.02
N TYR A 224 -19.14 1.46 3.78
CA TYR A 224 -19.60 2.82 3.49
C TYR A 224 -21.10 3.04 3.72
N ASP A 225 -21.87 1.99 4.01
CA ASP A 225 -23.29 2.09 4.38
C ASP A 225 -23.50 2.21 5.91
N LEU A 226 -22.42 2.17 6.70
CA LEU A 226 -22.45 2.16 8.18
C LEU A 226 -22.32 3.55 8.81
#